data_AF-A0A8I0FDQ8-F1
#
_entry.id   AF-A0A8I0FDQ8-F1
#
_cell.length_a   1.000
_cell.length_b   1.000
_cell.length_c   1.000
_cell.angle_alpha   90.00
_cell.angle_beta   90.00
_cell.angle_gamma   90.00
#
_symmetry.space_group_name_H-M   'P 1'
#
loop_
_entity.id
_entity.type
_entity.pdbx_description
1 polymer ?
#
loop_
_entity_poly.entity_id
_entity_poly.type
_entity_poly.pdbx_seq_one_letter_code
_entity_poly.pdbx_strand_id
1 'polypeptide(L)'
;FTLMVPMLSGYIAYSIADRPGLAPGLIGGLLAAQLQAGFLGGIVSGFLAGYIALFIAKKVKLPTSLESLKPILIIPLLGTLSVGLIMFYVVGQPVAHIFELMKDFLNNMGTTNAVLMGIILASMMCIDLGGPINKAAYAFTVGLLTTNTYMPMAAT
;
A
#
# COMPACT_ATOMS: atom_id res chain seq x y z
N PHE A 1 6.98 6.56 11.58
CA PHE A 1 6.80 5.29 10.84
C PHE A 1 7.00 5.47 9.32
N THR A 2 8.10 6.08 8.88
CA THR A 2 8.28 6.48 7.47
C THR A 2 8.42 5.31 6.49
N LEU A 3 8.96 4.18 6.96
CA LEU A 3 9.21 3.01 6.11
C LEU A 3 8.05 2.01 6.06
N MET A 4 7.01 2.17 6.89
CA MET A 4 5.92 1.20 6.96
C MET A 4 5.14 1.10 5.64
N VAL A 5 4.71 2.24 5.09
CA VAL A 5 3.97 2.32 3.82
C VAL A 5 4.81 1.85 2.62
N PRO A 6 6.09 2.27 2.48
CA PRO A 6 7.01 1.70 1.50
C PRO A 6 7.09 0.18 1.57
N MET A 7 7.35 -0.39 2.76
CA MET A 7 7.52 -1.82 2.94
C MET A 7 6.25 -2.60 2.59
N LEU A 8 5.08 -2.12 3.02
CA LEU A 8 3.80 -2.70 2.63
C LEU A 8 3.65 -2.75 1.10
N SER A 9 3.83 -1.60 0.44
CA SER A 9 3.72 -1.49 -1.02
C SER A 9 4.72 -2.40 -1.74
N GLY A 10 5.96 -2.46 -1.25
CA GLY A 10 7.01 -3.33 -1.76
C GLY A 10 6.63 -4.81 -1.69
N TYR A 11 6.10 -5.28 -0.56
CA TYR A 11 5.70 -6.67 -0.40
C TYR A 11 4.41 -7.04 -1.14
N ILE A 12 3.48 -6.09 -1.33
CA ILE A 12 2.33 -6.28 -2.24
C ILE A 12 2.84 -6.42 -3.69
N ALA A 13 3.79 -5.60 -4.12
CA ALA A 13 4.37 -5.74 -5.45
C ALA A 13 5.15 -7.04 -5.61
N TYR A 14 5.87 -7.46 -4.56
CA TYR A 14 6.60 -8.72 -4.50
C TYR A 14 5.69 -9.95 -4.64
N SER A 15 4.50 -9.92 -4.03
CA SER A 15 3.56 -11.06 -4.12
C SER A 15 2.99 -11.26 -5.53
N ILE A 16 3.11 -10.27 -6.42
CA ILE A 16 2.60 -10.31 -7.80
C ILE A 16 3.70 -10.58 -8.82
N ALA A 17 4.86 -9.93 -8.66
CA ALA A 17 5.92 -9.91 -9.66
C ALA A 17 7.27 -10.45 -9.14
N ASP A 18 7.28 -11.11 -7.98
CA ASP A 18 8.47 -11.59 -7.29
C ASP A 18 9.49 -10.46 -7.01
N ARG A 19 10.77 -10.80 -6.91
CA ARG A 19 11.88 -9.88 -6.60
C ARG A 19 11.91 -8.62 -7.49
N PRO A 20 11.63 -8.69 -8.80
CA PRO A 20 11.58 -7.50 -9.67
C PRO A 20 10.58 -6.43 -9.23
N GLY A 21 9.48 -6.82 -8.56
CA GLY A 21 8.44 -5.90 -8.09
C GLY A 21 8.84 -5.06 -6.87
N LEU A 22 9.88 -5.47 -6.12
CA LEU A 22 10.25 -4.82 -4.87
C LEU A 22 10.66 -3.36 -5.05
N ALA A 23 11.61 -3.07 -5.95
CA ALA A 23 12.07 -1.72 -6.21
C ALA A 23 10.95 -0.75 -6.63
N PRO A 24 10.12 -1.05 -7.66
CA PRO A 24 8.99 -0.20 -8.03
C PRO A 24 7.95 -0.07 -6.91
N GLY A 25 7.69 -1.14 -6.16
CA GLY A 25 6.75 -1.11 -5.04
C GLY A 25 7.22 -0.23 -3.89
N LEU A 26 8.48 -0.33 -3.48
CA LEU A 26 9.06 0.50 -2.40
C LEU A 26 9.05 1.98 -2.77
N ILE A 27 9.45 2.34 -3.99
CA ILE A 27 9.43 3.73 -4.48
C ILE A 27 8.00 4.24 -4.58
N GLY A 28 7.07 3.45 -5.11
CA GLY A 28 5.65 3.80 -5.15
C GLY A 28 5.06 4.06 -3.76
N GLY A 29 5.41 3.24 -2.77
CA GLY A 29 4.98 3.42 -1.39
C GLY A 29 5.64 4.61 -0.69
N LEU A 30 6.90 4.94 -1.04
CA LEU A 30 7.54 6.19 -0.61
C LEU A 30 6.80 7.41 -1.15
N LEU A 31 6.42 7.39 -2.43
CA LEU A 31 5.64 8.46 -3.03
C LEU A 31 4.25 8.57 -2.40
N ALA A 32 3.58 7.44 -2.11
CA ALA A 32 2.31 7.46 -1.39
C ALA A 32 2.41 8.18 -0.03
N ALA A 33 3.49 7.94 0.72
CA ALA A 33 3.74 8.64 1.98
C ALA A 33 4.02 10.14 1.77
N GLN A 34 4.80 10.52 0.75
CA GLN A 34 5.11 11.92 0.45
C GLN A 34 3.90 12.71 -0.05
N LEU A 35 3.03 12.07 -0.83
CA LEU A 35 1.80 12.65 -1.39
C LEU A 35 0.63 12.67 -0.39
N GLN A 36 0.87 12.33 0.88
CA GLN A 36 -0.16 12.27 1.93
C GLN A 36 -1.30 11.26 1.65
N ALA A 37 -1.09 10.32 0.73
CA ALA A 37 -2.03 9.24 0.44
C ALA A 37 -2.03 8.13 1.50
N GLY A 38 -1.08 8.19 2.44
CA GLY A 38 -1.01 7.30 3.60
C GLY A 38 -0.91 5.82 3.23
N PHE A 39 -1.41 4.98 4.13
CA PHE A 39 -1.45 3.52 3.93
C PHE A 39 -2.31 3.11 2.71
N LEU A 40 -3.41 3.83 2.42
CA LEU A 40 -4.26 3.54 1.27
C LEU A 40 -3.49 3.73 -0.05
N GLY A 41 -2.74 4.83 -0.16
CA GLY A 41 -1.83 5.06 -1.27
C GLY A 41 -0.77 3.95 -1.39
N GLY A 42 -0.28 3.42 -0.27
CA GLY A 42 0.66 2.30 -0.25
C GLY A 42 0.09 1.00 -0.82
N ILE A 43 -1.17 0.68 -0.52
CA ILE A 43 -1.86 -0.47 -1.13
C ILE A 43 -1.97 -0.27 -2.64
N VAL A 44 -2.48 0.89 -3.05
CA VAL A 44 -2.71 1.20 -4.48
C VAL A 44 -1.39 1.18 -5.25
N SER A 45 -0.33 1.81 -4.73
CA SER A 45 0.99 1.81 -5.35
C SER A 45 1.61 0.41 -5.41
N GLY A 46 1.36 -0.43 -4.40
CA GLY A 46 1.86 -1.81 -4.36
C GLY A 46 1.27 -2.67 -5.46
N PHE A 47 -0.05 -2.64 -5.64
CA PHE A 47 -0.71 -3.33 -6.75
C PHE A 47 -0.27 -2.78 -8.11
N LEU A 48 -0.23 -1.45 -8.24
CA LEU A 48 0.18 -0.78 -9.47
C LEU A 48 1.62 -1.17 -9.87
N ALA A 49 2.55 -1.14 -8.91
CA ALA A 49 3.93 -1.57 -9.11
C ALA A 49 4.05 -3.06 -9.45
N GLY A 50 3.31 -3.93 -8.76
CA GLY A 50 3.31 -5.37 -9.04
C GLY A 50 2.85 -5.68 -10.47
N TYR A 51 1.73 -5.10 -10.91
CA TYR A 51 1.22 -5.35 -12.26
C TYR A 51 2.10 -4.73 -13.35
N ILE A 52 2.66 -3.53 -13.13
CA ILE A 52 3.61 -2.91 -14.07
C ILE A 52 4.88 -3.77 -14.19
N ALA A 53 5.44 -4.21 -13.07
CA ALA A 53 6.62 -5.06 -13.06
C ALA A 53 6.35 -6.40 -13.77
N LEU A 54 5.20 -7.03 -13.51
CA LEU A 54 4.77 -8.26 -14.19
C LEU A 54 4.57 -8.05 -15.70
N PHE A 55 4.01 -6.91 -16.10
CA PHE A 55 3.79 -6.57 -17.50
C PHE A 55 5.13 -6.40 -18.24
N ILE A 56 6.08 -5.65 -17.66
CA ILE A 56 7.43 -5.48 -18.22
C ILE A 56 8.15 -6.83 -18.29
N ALA A 57 8.03 -7.65 -17.24
CA ALA A 57 8.60 -8.99 -17.20
C ALA A 57 8.07 -9.90 -18.32
N LYS A 58 6.79 -9.80 -18.69
CA LYS A 58 6.17 -10.60 -19.75
C LYS A 58 6.40 -10.06 -21.16
N LYS A 59 6.40 -8.74 -21.35
CA LYS A 59 6.47 -8.09 -22.68
C LYS A 59 7.89 -7.92 -23.21
N VAL A 60 8.86 -7.65 -22.36
CA VAL A 60 10.25 -7.42 -22.79
C VAL A 60 10.89 -8.77 -23.10
N LYS A 61 11.23 -9.06 -24.35
CA LYS A 61 11.99 -10.27 -24.72
C LYS A 61 13.44 -9.88 -24.95
N LEU A 62 14.37 -10.55 -24.28
CA LEU A 62 15.81 -10.29 -24.39
C LEU A 62 16.51 -11.58 -24.84
N PRO A 63 17.65 -11.47 -25.55
CA PRO A 63 18.48 -12.62 -25.84
C PRO A 63 19.04 -13.24 -24.55
N THR A 64 19.33 -14.54 -24.56
CA THR A 64 19.72 -15.34 -23.38
C THR A 64 20.87 -14.73 -22.57
N SER A 65 21.79 -14.00 -23.22
CA SER A 65 22.91 -13.31 -22.56
C SER A 65 22.50 -12.11 -21.70
N LEU A 66 21.30 -11.56 -21.88
CA LEU A 66 20.81 -10.35 -21.21
C LEU A 66 19.60 -10.59 -20.29
N GLU A 67 19.11 -11.84 -20.18
CA GLU A 67 17.94 -12.14 -19.34
C GLU A 67 18.16 -11.78 -17.86
N SER A 68 19.38 -11.94 -17.35
CA SER A 68 19.75 -11.58 -15.98
C SER A 68 19.65 -10.08 -15.69
N LEU A 69 19.83 -9.24 -16.73
CA LEU A 69 19.77 -7.78 -16.59
C LEU A 69 18.31 -7.28 -16.43
N LYS A 70 17.35 -8.09 -16.85
CA LYS A 70 15.92 -7.76 -16.82
C LYS A 70 15.38 -7.51 -15.40
N PRO A 71 15.53 -8.43 -14.42
CA PRO A 71 15.07 -8.21 -13.05
C PRO A 71 15.96 -7.24 -12.26
N ILE A 72 17.22 -7.03 -12.67
CA ILE A 72 18.19 -6.21 -11.94
C ILE A 72 18.10 -4.73 -12.32
N LEU A 73 17.93 -4.43 -13.61
CA LEU A 73 18.01 -3.07 -14.13
C LEU A 73 16.73 -2.65 -14.85
N ILE A 74 16.26 -3.44 -15.81
CA ILE A 74 15.20 -3.00 -16.73
C ILE A 74 13.87 -2.84 -16.01
N ILE A 75 13.45 -3.87 -15.26
CA ILE A 75 12.20 -3.82 -14.50
C ILE A 75 12.28 -2.79 -13.37
N PRO A 76 13.35 -2.74 -12.55
CA PRO A 76 13.47 -1.70 -11.54
C PRO A 76 13.45 -0.28 -12.14
N LEU A 77 14.15 -0.02 -13.24
CA LEU A 77 14.24 1.32 -13.83
C LEU A 77 12.93 1.74 -14.51
N LEU A 78 12.42 0.93 -15.43
CA LEU A 78 11.18 1.24 -16.15
C LEU A 78 9.95 1.15 -15.24
N GLY A 79 9.94 0.19 -14.32
CA GLY A 79 8.88 0.02 -13.34
C GLY A 79 8.81 1.21 -12.39
N THR A 80 9.92 1.60 -11.76
CA THR A 80 9.93 2.74 -10.83
C THR A 80 9.57 4.05 -11.53
N LEU A 81 10.07 4.27 -12.75
CA LEU A 81 9.72 5.44 -13.55
C LEU A 81 8.22 5.47 -13.85
N SER A 82 7.66 4.36 -14.34
CA SER A 82 6.23 4.29 -14.70
C SER A 82 5.34 4.46 -13.48
N VAL A 83 5.62 3.73 -12.40
CA VAL A 83 4.89 3.83 -11.12
C VAL A 83 4.98 5.25 -10.58
N GLY A 84 6.18 5.85 -10.60
CA GLY A 84 6.40 7.19 -10.08
C GLY A 84 5.62 8.25 -10.84
N LEU A 85 5.64 8.20 -12.17
CA LEU A 85 4.87 9.13 -13.01
C LEU A 85 3.37 8.95 -12.80
N ILE A 86 2.86 7.72 -12.75
CA ILE A 86 1.43 7.46 -12.56
C ILE A 86 0.97 7.90 -11.16
N MET A 87 1.76 7.61 -10.13
CA MET A 87 1.48 8.05 -8.76
C MET A 87 1.50 9.57 -8.65
N PHE A 88 2.44 10.24 -9.29
CA PHE A 88 2.54 11.70 -9.19
C PHE A 88 1.41 12.42 -9.94
N TYR A 89 1.12 12.01 -11.18
CA TYR A 89 0.21 12.76 -12.06
C TYR A 89 -1.25 12.32 -12.00
N VAL A 90 -1.53 11.05 -11.71
CA VAL A 90 -2.87 10.49 -11.88
C VAL A 90 -3.46 9.98 -10.57
N VAL A 91 -2.69 9.20 -9.80
CA VAL A 91 -3.25 8.39 -8.70
C VAL A 91 -3.07 9.06 -7.34
N GLY A 92 -1.96 9.74 -7.10
CA GLY A 92 -1.61 10.22 -5.76
C GLY A 92 -2.61 11.22 -5.19
N GLN A 93 -2.97 12.24 -5.96
CA GLN A 93 -3.93 13.27 -5.54
C GLN A 93 -5.34 12.71 -5.22
N PRO A 94 -6.00 11.94 -6.10
CA PRO A 94 -7.33 11.42 -5.78
C PRO A 94 -7.31 10.45 -4.59
N VAL A 95 -6.27 9.61 -4.46
CA VAL A 95 -6.16 8.70 -3.31
C VAL A 95 -5.90 9.47 -2.02
N ALA A 96 -5.08 10.53 -2.05
CA ALA A 96 -4.86 11.40 -0.91
C ALA A 96 -6.16 12.08 -0.45
N HIS A 97 -6.98 12.56 -1.39
CA HIS A 97 -8.27 13.16 -1.05
C HIS A 97 -9.23 12.17 -0.39
N ILE A 98 -9.35 10.96 -0.94
CA ILE A 98 -10.16 9.90 -0.31
C ILE A 98 -9.63 9.58 1.09
N PHE A 99 -8.31 9.48 1.23
CA PHE A 99 -7.69 9.18 2.51
C PHE A 99 -7.90 10.31 3.54
N GLU A 100 -7.89 11.57 3.11
CA GLU A 100 -8.23 12.72 3.94
C GLU A 100 -9.69 12.70 4.39
N LEU A 101 -10.63 12.44 3.48
CA LEU A 101 -12.05 12.27 3.82
C LEU A 101 -12.26 11.15 4.85
N MET A 102 -11.50 10.05 4.76
CA MET A 102 -11.55 8.98 5.75
C MET A 102 -11.05 9.43 7.13
N LYS A 103 -9.96 10.20 7.18
CA LYS A 103 -9.46 10.77 8.44
C LYS A 103 -10.47 11.74 9.04
N ASP A 104 -11.03 12.63 8.23
CA ASP A 104 -12.02 13.61 8.69
C ASP A 104 -13.28 12.93 9.20
N PHE A 105 -13.74 11.89 8.51
CA PHE A 105 -14.84 11.06 8.99
C PHE A 105 -14.53 10.49 10.38
N LEU A 106 -13.36 9.85 10.55
CA LEU A 106 -12.96 9.23 11.82
C LEU A 106 -12.77 10.25 12.96
N ASN A 107 -12.18 11.40 12.66
CA ASN A 107 -11.91 12.44 13.65
C ASN A 107 -13.18 13.16 14.11
N ASN A 108 -14.20 13.23 13.24
CA ASN A 108 -15.50 13.83 13.57
C ASN A 108 -16.51 12.81 14.13
N MET A 109 -16.10 11.57 14.39
CA MET A 109 -16.97 10.60 15.05
C MET A 109 -17.20 11.00 16.51
N GLY A 110 -18.47 11.17 16.89
CA GLY A 110 -18.85 11.32 18.29
C GLY A 110 -18.45 10.09 19.12
N THR A 111 -18.27 10.28 20.43
CA THR A 111 -17.76 9.24 21.36
C THR A 111 -18.53 7.92 21.26
N THR A 112 -19.86 7.97 21.13
CA THR A 112 -20.70 6.77 20.96
C THR A 112 -20.38 5.98 19.69
N ASN A 113 -20.13 6.67 18.58
CA ASN A 113 -19.81 6.02 17.30
C ASN A 113 -18.39 5.44 17.31
N ALA A 114 -17.44 6.11 17.98
CA ALA A 114 -16.08 5.60 18.14
C ALA A 114 -16.07 4.28 18.95
N VAL A 115 -16.87 4.19 20.00
CA VAL A 115 -17.04 2.94 20.78
C VAL A 115 -17.64 1.83 19.92
N LEU A 116 -18.68 2.13 19.13
CA LEU A 116 -19.29 1.14 18.24
C LEU A 116 -18.30 0.61 17.20
N MET A 117 -17.51 1.50 16.59
CA MET A 117 -16.45 1.13 15.65
C MET A 117 -15.38 0.26 16.30
N GLY A 118 -14.99 0.58 17.53
CA GLY A 118 -14.10 -0.25 18.34
C GLY A 118 -14.60 -1.67 18.51
N ILE A 119 -15.88 -1.83 18.90
CA ILE A 119 -16.52 -3.15 19.05
C ILE A 119 -16.52 -3.92 17.72
N ILE A 120 -16.81 -3.24 16.60
CA ILE A 120 -16.79 -3.87 15.27
C ILE A 120 -15.37 -4.34 14.91
N LEU A 121 -14.36 -3.49 15.08
CA LEU A 121 -12.98 -3.83 14.75
C LEU A 121 -12.45 -4.95 15.66
N ALA A 122 -12.73 -4.91 16.96
CA ALA A 122 -12.33 -5.95 17.92
C ALA A 122 -13.02 -7.29 17.61
N SER A 123 -14.31 -7.26 17.27
CA SER A 123 -15.02 -8.47 16.85
C SER A 123 -14.45 -9.03 15.55
N MET A 124 -14.12 -8.20 14.55
CA MET A 124 -13.45 -8.65 13.32
C MET A 124 -12.11 -9.36 13.60
N MET A 125 -11.34 -8.91 14.59
CA MET A 125 -10.09 -9.58 14.98
C MET A 125 -10.31 -10.95 15.64
N CYS A 126 -11.44 -11.12 16.33
CA CYS A 126 -11.81 -12.37 17.01
C CYS A 126 -12.54 -13.39 16.12
N ILE A 127 -13.12 -12.98 14.98
CA ILE A 127 -13.97 -13.86 14.15
C ILE A 127 -13.22 -15.09 13.62
N ASP A 128 -12.00 -14.91 13.09
CA ASP A 128 -11.24 -16.02 12.49
C ASP A 128 -9.88 -16.28 13.16
N LEU A 129 -9.62 -15.65 14.30
CA LEU A 129 -8.44 -15.86 15.16
C LEU A 129 -7.11 -15.90 14.39
N GLY A 130 -6.95 -15.11 13.32
CA GLY A 130 -5.68 -15.04 12.56
C GLY A 130 -5.79 -15.25 11.05
N GLY A 131 -6.97 -15.57 10.54
CA GLY A 131 -7.28 -15.68 9.12
C GLY A 131 -7.43 -14.33 8.40
N PRO A 132 -8.08 -14.32 7.22
CA PRO A 132 -8.21 -13.15 6.35
C PRO A 132 -8.91 -11.95 7.00
N ILE A 133 -9.93 -12.18 7.83
CA ILE A 133 -10.75 -11.11 8.42
C ILE A 133 -9.91 -10.37 9.48
N ASN A 134 -9.23 -11.11 10.35
CA ASN A 134 -8.34 -10.53 11.34
C ASN A 134 -7.20 -9.74 10.67
N LYS A 135 -6.58 -10.28 9.61
CA LYS A 135 -5.50 -9.59 8.88
C LYS A 135 -5.96 -8.30 8.21
N ALA A 136 -7.18 -8.26 7.67
CA ALA A 136 -7.74 -7.06 7.09
C ALA A 136 -8.00 -5.98 8.15
N ALA A 137 -8.61 -6.35 9.28
CA ALA A 137 -8.85 -5.45 10.42
C ALA A 137 -7.52 -4.89 10.96
N TYR A 138 -6.53 -5.76 11.17
CA TYR A 138 -5.21 -5.38 11.67
C TYR A 138 -4.44 -4.48 10.71
N ALA A 139 -4.45 -4.78 9.40
CA ALA A 139 -3.80 -3.93 8.41
C ALA A 139 -4.43 -2.53 8.36
N PHE A 140 -5.75 -2.42 8.54
CA PHE A 140 -6.45 -1.15 8.63
C PHE A 140 -6.04 -0.36 9.89
N THR A 141 -6.11 -0.96 11.08
CA THR A 141 -5.80 -0.26 12.34
C THR A 141 -4.34 0.15 12.43
N VAL A 142 -3.41 -0.73 12.05
CA VAL A 142 -1.98 -0.40 11.96
C VAL A 142 -1.71 0.64 10.86
N GLY A 143 -2.42 0.55 9.74
CA GLY A 143 -2.41 1.54 8.66
C GLY A 143 -2.66 2.96 9.18
N LEU A 144 -3.66 3.13 10.05
CA LEU A 144 -4.06 4.43 10.60
C LEU A 144 -3.03 5.00 11.59
N LEU A 145 -2.21 4.17 12.24
CA LEU A 145 -1.11 4.63 13.11
C LEU A 145 -0.09 5.50 12.36
N THR A 146 0.09 5.27 11.06
CA THR A 146 0.99 6.09 10.25
C THR A 146 0.54 7.55 10.12
N THR A 147 -0.71 7.83 10.52
CA THR A 147 -1.39 9.11 10.29
C THR A 147 -1.92 9.74 11.57
N ASN A 148 -1.35 9.34 12.72
CA ASN A 148 -1.69 9.85 14.06
C ASN A 148 -3.16 9.63 14.47
N THR A 149 -3.86 8.69 13.84
CA THR A 149 -5.23 8.32 14.19
C THR A 149 -5.19 7.06 15.05
N TYR A 150 -5.14 7.22 16.37
CA TYR A 150 -4.89 6.12 17.31
C TYR A 150 -6.16 5.44 17.84
N MET A 151 -7.32 6.11 17.78
CA MET A 151 -8.58 5.60 18.34
C MET A 151 -8.93 4.18 17.88
N PRO A 152 -8.83 3.83 16.58
CA PRO A 152 -9.17 2.49 16.11
C PRO A 152 -8.22 1.39 16.62
N MET A 153 -6.94 1.71 16.84
CA MET A 153 -5.96 0.75 17.39
C MET A 153 -6.12 0.56 18.89
N ALA A 154 -6.49 1.62 19.63
CA ALA A 154 -6.69 1.53 21.07
C ALA A 154 -7.95 0.72 21.45
N ALA A 155 -8.88 0.55 20.52
CA ALA A 155 -10.15 -0.12 20.74
C ALA A 155 -10.16 -1.61 20.32
N THR A 156 -9.07 -2.09 19.69
CA THR A 156 -8.88 -3.48 19.25
C THR A 156 -7.86 -4.19 20.11
#